data_AF-A0A7Y5D4U0-F1
#
_entry.id   AF-A0A7Y5D4U0-F1
#
_cell.length_a   1.000
_cell.length_b   1.000
_cell.length_c   1.000
_cell.angle_alpha   90.00
_cell.angle_beta   90.00
_cell.angle_gamma   90.00
#
_symmetry.space_group_name_H-M   'P 1'
#
loop_
_entity.id
_entity.type
_entity.pdbx_description
1 polymer ?
#
loop_
_entity_poly.entity_id
_entity_poly.type
_entity_poly.pdbx_seq_one_letter_code
_entity_poly.pdbx_strand_id
1 'polypeptide(L)'
;MKKLFSLVLLLSIMVFIPVAHPQTPVARATSVEATDPGFVVLDVLLYRPLGFVATLVGGAVFVGMSPLTALASIPAPHDAFNKTFNILVLTPAAYTFVRPVGDRRFIAGYTPQYRAKPIPSNAMPLVHKRTPPIKQLPAVP
;
A
#
# COMPACT_ATOMS: atom_id res chain seq x y z
N MET A 1 -26.68 19.57 -25.55
CA MET A 1 -26.69 18.25 -24.86
C MET A 1 -25.81 17.19 -25.54
N LYS A 2 -26.06 16.76 -26.79
CA LYS A 2 -25.27 15.70 -27.48
C LYS A 2 -23.73 15.85 -27.37
N LYS A 3 -23.21 17.07 -27.54
CA LYS A 3 -21.78 17.40 -27.41
C LYS A 3 -21.22 17.24 -25.98
N LEU A 4 -22.01 17.56 -24.94
CA LEU A 4 -21.62 17.30 -23.54
C LEU A 4 -21.59 15.80 -23.24
N PHE A 5 -22.60 15.05 -23.70
CA PHE A 5 -22.60 13.59 -23.55
C PHE A 5 -21.38 12.93 -24.19
N SER A 6 -20.99 13.37 -25.39
CA SER A 6 -19.77 12.90 -26.05
C SER A 6 -18.49 13.26 -25.26
N LEU A 7 -18.42 14.46 -24.69
CA LEU A 7 -17.28 14.89 -23.87
C LEU A 7 -17.16 14.09 -22.56
N VAL A 8 -18.28 13.85 -21.87
CA VAL A 8 -18.32 13.02 -20.65
C VAL A 8 -17.97 11.56 -20.97
N LEU A 9 -18.44 11.03 -22.09
CA LEU A 9 -18.09 9.68 -22.56
C LEU A 9 -16.58 9.56 -22.84
N LEU A 10 -15.99 10.55 -23.51
CA LEU A 10 -14.56 10.55 -23.84
C LEU A 10 -13.67 10.74 -22.60
N LEU A 11 -14.10 11.56 -21.63
CA LEU A 11 -13.43 11.71 -20.34
C LEU A 11 -13.46 10.40 -19.53
N SER A 12 -14.59 9.69 -19.53
CA SER A 12 -14.73 8.38 -18.87
C SER A 12 -13.75 7.34 -19.43
N ILE A 13 -13.59 7.29 -20.76
CA ILE A 13 -12.66 6.37 -21.42
C ILE A 13 -11.20 6.67 -21.06
N MET A 14 -10.82 7.96 -20.93
CA MET A 14 -9.47 8.34 -20.48
C MET A 14 -9.17 7.92 -19.04
N VAL A 15 -10.15 7.96 -18.13
CA VAL A 15 -10.01 7.48 -16.74
C VAL A 15 -9.90 5.95 -16.66
N PHE A 16 -10.44 5.23 -17.66
CA PHE A 16 -10.38 3.78 -17.75
C PHE A 16 -9.13 3.21 -18.47
N ILE A 17 -8.21 4.06 -18.94
CA ILE A 17 -6.89 3.57 -19.37
C ILE A 17 -6.14 3.12 -18.11
N PRO A 18 -5.79 1.82 -17.97
CA PRO A 18 -4.91 1.41 -16.89
C PRO A 18 -3.56 2.08 -17.12
N VAL A 19 -3.22 3.04 -16.26
CA VAL A 19 -1.87 3.62 -16.23
C VAL A 19 -0.91 2.50 -15.87
N ALA A 20 -0.33 1.90 -16.89
CA ALA A 20 0.70 0.88 -16.78
C ALA A 20 1.97 1.52 -16.22
N HIS A 21 1.97 1.76 -14.90
CA HIS A 21 3.19 1.98 -14.15
C HIS A 21 4.10 0.78 -14.43
N PRO A 22 5.33 0.99 -14.94
CA PRO A 22 6.27 -0.09 -15.13
C PRO A 22 6.65 -0.63 -13.76
N GLN A 23 5.99 -1.71 -13.35
CA GLN A 23 6.34 -2.45 -12.15
C GLN A 23 7.69 -3.11 -12.41
N THR A 24 8.75 -2.51 -11.86
CA THR A 24 10.07 -3.14 -11.86
C THR A 24 9.94 -4.48 -11.14
N PRO A 25 10.24 -5.61 -11.80
CA PRO A 25 10.02 -6.92 -11.20
C PRO A 25 11.07 -7.15 -10.11
N VAL A 26 10.73 -6.80 -8.87
CA VAL A 26 11.47 -7.23 -7.69
C VAL A 26 11.22 -8.72 -7.52
N ALA A 27 12.00 -9.52 -8.25
CA ALA A 27 12.01 -10.97 -8.20
C ALA A 27 12.50 -11.44 -6.82
N ARG A 28 11.60 -11.42 -5.83
CA ARG A 28 11.84 -11.98 -4.51
C ARG A 28 11.06 -13.27 -4.40
N ALA A 29 11.76 -14.39 -4.55
CA ALA A 29 11.25 -15.72 -4.31
C ALA A 29 10.85 -15.85 -2.83
N THR A 30 9.64 -15.40 -2.54
CA THR A 30 9.01 -15.54 -1.24
C THR A 30 8.37 -16.93 -1.25
N SER A 31 8.71 -17.77 -0.28
CA SER A 31 8.04 -19.07 -0.12
C SER A 31 6.53 -18.82 -0.11
N VAL A 32 5.82 -19.44 -1.06
CA VAL A 32 4.36 -19.32 -1.19
C VAL A 32 3.75 -19.82 0.12
N GLU A 33 3.39 -18.88 1.01
CA GLU A 33 2.51 -19.15 2.13
C GLU A 33 1.20 -19.71 1.54
N ALA A 34 0.47 -20.54 2.28
CA ALA A 34 -0.73 -21.23 1.77
C ALA A 34 -1.91 -20.26 1.57
N THR A 35 -1.75 -19.34 0.62
CA THR A 35 -2.74 -18.38 0.17
C THR A 35 -3.70 -19.10 -0.75
N ASP A 36 -4.98 -19.01 -0.43
CA ASP A 36 -6.07 -19.56 -1.24
C ASP A 36 -6.02 -18.98 -2.67
N PRO A 37 -5.76 -19.81 -3.71
CA PRO A 37 -5.61 -19.31 -5.08
C PRO A 37 -6.91 -18.72 -5.63
N GLY A 38 -8.08 -19.20 -5.17
CA GLY A 38 -9.37 -18.60 -5.53
C GLY A 38 -9.48 -17.18 -4.97
N PHE A 39 -9.00 -16.96 -3.75
CA PHE A 39 -8.98 -15.62 -3.16
C PHE A 39 -7.97 -14.68 -3.84
N VAL A 40 -6.82 -15.18 -4.32
CA VAL A 40 -5.87 -14.36 -5.12
C VAL A 40 -6.54 -13.80 -6.37
N VAL A 41 -7.31 -14.62 -7.10
CA VAL A 41 -8.04 -14.19 -8.30
C VAL A 41 -9.09 -13.14 -7.94
N LEU A 42 -9.85 -13.34 -6.86
CA LEU A 42 -10.84 -12.36 -6.38
C LEU A 42 -10.19 -11.06 -5.87
N ASP A 43 -9.01 -11.15 -5.22
CA ASP A 43 -8.25 -9.99 -4.73
C ASP A 43 -7.86 -9.06 -5.89
N VAL A 44 -7.37 -9.64 -6.98
CA VAL A 44 -6.93 -8.89 -8.17
C VAL A 44 -8.11 -8.39 -9.01
N LEU A 45 -9.11 -9.23 -9.29
CA LEU A 45 -10.18 -8.90 -10.23
C LEU A 45 -11.33 -8.08 -9.62
N LEU A 46 -11.60 -8.22 -8.31
CA LEU A 46 -12.74 -7.57 -7.65
C LEU A 46 -12.31 -6.65 -6.52
N TYR A 47 -11.58 -7.15 -5.52
CA TYR A 47 -11.32 -6.37 -4.31
C TYR A 47 -10.37 -5.18 -4.54
N ARG A 48 -9.38 -5.29 -5.44
CA ARG A 48 -8.49 -4.17 -5.80
C ARG A 48 -9.19 -3.07 -6.61
N PRO A 49 -9.94 -3.36 -7.71
CA PRO A 49 -10.76 -2.35 -8.38
C PRO A 49 -11.79 -1.70 -7.45
N LEU A 50 -12.45 -2.50 -6.60
CA LEU A 50 -13.41 -1.98 -5.62
C LEU A 50 -12.74 -1.06 -4.58
N GLY A 51 -11.58 -1.46 -4.06
CA GLY A 51 -10.80 -0.65 -3.13
C GLY A 51 -10.26 0.64 -3.75
N PHE A 52 -9.89 0.62 -5.04
CA PHE A 52 -9.53 1.81 -5.80
C PHE A 52 -10.71 2.79 -5.88
N VAL A 53 -11.88 2.31 -6.29
CA VAL A 53 -13.11 3.13 -6.34
C VAL A 53 -13.48 3.66 -4.94
N ALA A 54 -13.38 2.83 -3.90
CA ALA A 54 -13.63 3.24 -2.52
C ALA A 54 -12.65 4.35 -2.06
N THR A 55 -11.38 4.27 -2.44
CA THR A 55 -10.37 5.31 -2.16
C THR A 55 -10.70 6.62 -2.88
N LEU A 56 -11.13 6.54 -4.15
CA LEU A 56 -11.45 7.71 -4.97
C LEU A 56 -12.74 8.41 -4.50
N VAL A 57 -13.78 7.64 -4.20
CA VAL A 57 -15.04 8.14 -3.61
C VAL A 57 -14.80 8.71 -2.21
N GLY A 58 -14.08 7.98 -1.35
CA GLY A 58 -13.73 8.44 -0.01
C GLY A 58 -12.88 9.71 -0.01
N GLY A 59 -11.95 9.85 -0.95
CA GLY A 59 -11.21 11.08 -1.20
C GLY A 59 -12.11 12.25 -1.62
N ALA A 60 -13.03 12.04 -2.56
CA ALA A 60 -13.97 13.07 -2.98
C ALA A 60 -14.90 13.52 -1.84
N VAL A 61 -15.42 12.57 -1.05
CA VAL A 61 -16.23 12.86 0.15
C VAL A 61 -15.40 13.59 1.20
N PHE A 62 -14.15 13.19 1.45
CA PHE A 62 -13.26 13.87 2.38
C PHE A 62 -13.01 15.33 1.96
N VAL A 63 -12.75 15.60 0.67
CA VAL A 63 -12.58 16.99 0.18
C VAL A 63 -13.86 17.81 0.41
N GLY A 64 -15.04 17.26 0.10
CA GLY A 64 -16.33 17.93 0.35
C GLY A 64 -16.62 18.18 1.84
N MET A 65 -16.23 17.25 2.72
CA MET A 65 -16.40 17.36 4.16
C MET A 65 -15.27 18.13 4.87
N SER A 66 -14.15 18.39 4.20
CA SER A 66 -12.96 19.01 4.79
C SER A 66 -13.19 20.32 5.55
N PRO A 67 -14.00 21.30 5.10
CA PRO A 67 -14.26 22.50 5.90
C PRO A 67 -15.05 22.18 7.19
N LEU A 68 -16.01 21.26 7.13
CA LEU A 68 -16.81 20.86 8.29
C LEU A 68 -15.97 20.07 9.30
N THR A 69 -15.15 19.13 8.84
CA THR A 69 -14.29 18.32 9.71
C THR A 69 -13.13 19.13 10.30
N ALA A 70 -12.63 20.13 9.59
CA ALA A 70 -11.64 21.08 10.12
C ALA A 70 -12.25 21.94 11.26
N LEU A 71 -13.45 22.50 11.07
CA LEU A 71 -14.17 23.24 12.13
C LEU A 71 -14.47 22.35 13.34
N ALA A 72 -14.90 21.11 13.11
CA ALA A 72 -15.14 20.12 14.16
C ALA A 72 -13.85 19.65 14.88
N SER A 73 -12.67 20.03 14.38
CA SER A 73 -11.37 19.70 14.96
C SER A 73 -10.78 20.82 15.85
N ILE A 74 -11.45 21.97 15.94
CA ILE A 74 -11.05 23.11 16.79
C ILE A 74 -11.24 22.81 18.29
N PRO A 75 -12.38 22.24 18.77
CA PRO A 75 -12.53 21.94 20.19
C PRO A 75 -11.70 20.70 20.57
N ALA A 76 -10.64 20.91 21.35
CA ALA A 76 -9.95 19.82 22.04
C ALA A 76 -10.95 19.05 22.94
N PRO A 77 -10.91 17.70 23.00
CA PRO A 77 -9.84 16.81 22.52
C PRO A 77 -10.09 16.18 21.14
N HIS A 78 -10.92 16.77 20.27
CA HIS A 78 -11.43 16.09 19.08
C HIS A 78 -10.55 16.31 17.83
N ASP A 79 -9.86 15.26 17.38
CA ASP A 79 -9.20 15.24 16.07
C ASP A 79 -10.14 14.66 14.99
N ALA A 80 -11.20 15.42 14.68
CA ALA A 80 -12.20 15.02 13.71
C ALA A 80 -11.64 15.00 12.27
N PHE A 81 -10.67 15.86 11.97
CA PHE A 81 -10.07 15.97 10.64
C PHE A 81 -9.22 14.74 10.30
N ASN A 82 -8.21 14.42 11.13
CA ASN A 82 -7.33 13.28 10.84
C ASN A 82 -8.09 11.96 10.97
N LYS A 83 -9.05 11.83 11.89
CA LYS A 83 -9.88 10.62 11.99
C LYS A 83 -10.71 10.39 10.72
N THR A 84 -11.33 11.44 10.16
CA THR A 84 -12.10 11.33 8.91
C THR A 84 -11.20 10.99 7.74
N PHE A 85 -10.02 11.63 7.62
CA PHE A 85 -9.03 11.31 6.59
C PHE A 85 -8.56 9.84 6.67
N ASN A 86 -8.25 9.38 7.89
CA ASN A 86 -7.77 8.02 8.12
C ASN A 86 -8.80 6.97 7.70
N ILE A 87 -10.09 7.21 7.96
CA ILE A 87 -11.18 6.29 7.62
C ILE A 87 -11.51 6.34 6.13
N LEU A 88 -11.72 7.53 5.56
CA LEU A 88 -12.21 7.67 4.18
C LEU A 88 -11.11 7.53 3.11
N VAL A 89 -9.85 7.84 3.43
CA VAL A 89 -8.77 7.88 2.44
C VAL A 89 -7.68 6.88 2.77
N LEU A 90 -7.06 6.99 3.95
CA LEU A 90 -5.87 6.18 4.26
C LEU A 90 -6.19 4.68 4.37
N THR A 91 -7.30 4.32 5.01
CA THR A 91 -7.72 2.92 5.20
C THR A 91 -8.00 2.20 3.86
N PRO A 92 -8.88 2.69 2.96
CA PRO A 92 -9.08 2.05 1.67
C PRO A 92 -7.84 2.09 0.76
N ALA A 93 -7.03 3.16 0.82
CA ALA A 93 -5.76 3.21 0.09
C ALA A 93 -4.78 2.13 0.58
N ALA A 94 -4.62 1.97 1.90
CA ALA A 94 -3.76 0.96 2.50
C ALA A 94 -4.21 -0.47 2.13
N TYR A 95 -5.53 -0.74 2.17
CA TYR A 95 -6.11 -2.01 1.74
C TYR A 95 -5.80 -2.33 0.27
N THR A 96 -5.83 -1.31 -0.60
CA THR A 96 -5.75 -1.47 -2.06
C THR A 96 -4.31 -1.55 -2.57
N PHE A 97 -3.44 -0.66 -2.10
CA PHE A 97 -2.11 -0.46 -2.68
C PHE A 97 -0.98 -1.06 -1.86
N VAL A 98 -1.09 -1.07 -0.53
CA VAL A 98 0.01 -1.45 0.38
C VAL A 98 -0.11 -2.90 0.84
N ARG A 99 -1.34 -3.43 0.93
CA ARG A 99 -1.61 -4.83 1.32
C ARG A 99 -1.11 -5.84 0.25
N PRO A 100 -0.34 -6.87 0.64
CA PRO A 100 0.07 -7.95 -0.26
C PRO A 100 -1.10 -8.65 -0.95
N VAL A 101 -0.87 -9.16 -2.16
CA VAL A 101 -1.90 -9.88 -2.93
C VAL A 101 -2.35 -11.12 -2.17
N GLY A 102 -3.66 -11.23 -1.93
CA GLY A 102 -4.30 -12.39 -1.31
C GLY A 102 -4.18 -12.53 0.23
N ASP A 103 -3.56 -11.59 0.96
CA ASP A 103 -2.91 -11.79 2.28
C ASP A 103 -3.46 -12.87 3.26
N ARG A 104 -4.70 -12.89 3.79
CA ARG A 104 -5.90 -12.09 3.53
C ARG A 104 -6.09 -10.84 4.42
N ARG A 105 -5.44 -10.77 5.59
CA ARG A 105 -5.73 -9.95 6.78
C ARG A 105 -5.74 -8.43 6.50
N PHE A 106 -6.60 -7.71 7.21
CA PHE A 106 -6.57 -6.25 7.24
C PHE A 106 -7.21 -5.73 8.53
N ILE A 107 -6.50 -4.85 9.23
CA ILE A 107 -6.99 -4.13 10.42
C ILE A 107 -6.67 -2.65 10.16
N ALA A 108 -7.62 -1.74 10.43
CA ALA A 108 -7.36 -0.32 10.28
C ALA A 108 -6.23 0.11 11.23
N GLY A 109 -5.15 0.68 10.67
CA GLY A 109 -3.90 0.97 11.40
C GLY A 109 -2.82 -0.12 11.34
N TYR A 110 -3.04 -1.23 10.62
CA TYR A 110 -2.03 -2.27 10.43
C TYR A 110 -0.98 -1.85 9.40
N THR A 111 0.25 -1.56 9.86
CA THR A 111 1.41 -1.58 8.97
C THR A 111 1.61 -3.01 8.47
N PRO A 112 1.74 -3.26 7.15
CA PRO A 112 1.99 -4.61 6.67
C PRO A 112 3.33 -5.09 7.23
N GLN A 113 3.24 -6.00 8.18
CA GLN A 113 4.36 -6.79 8.66
C GLN A 113 4.85 -7.63 7.48
N TYR A 114 5.83 -7.11 6.72
CA TYR A 114 6.68 -7.91 5.85
C TYR A 114 7.46 -8.88 6.74
N ARG A 115 6.77 -9.95 7.19
CA ARG A 115 7.33 -10.99 8.02
C ARG A 115 8.25 -11.82 7.14
N ALA A 116 9.44 -11.29 6.90
CA ALA A 116 10.60 -12.09 6.62
C ALA A 116 10.69 -13.09 7.76
N LYS A 117 10.22 -14.33 7.51
CA LYS A 117 10.53 -15.45 8.38
C LYS A 117 12.06 -15.42 8.53
N PRO A 118 12.61 -15.47 9.75
CA PRO A 118 14.05 -15.57 9.93
C PRO A 118 14.56 -16.66 9.00
N ILE A 119 15.48 -16.32 8.10
CA ILE A 119 16.13 -17.33 7.25
C ILE A 119 16.71 -18.33 8.26
N PRO A 120 16.27 -19.60 8.26
CA PRO A 120 16.71 -20.53 9.28
C PRO A 120 18.22 -20.65 9.14
N SER A 121 18.95 -20.68 10.26
CA SER A 121 20.41 -20.47 10.29
C SER A 121 21.19 -21.44 9.38
N ASN A 122 20.61 -22.61 9.12
CA ASN A 122 21.11 -23.65 8.22
C ASN A 122 20.94 -23.35 6.71
N ALA A 123 20.12 -22.37 6.33
CA ALA A 123 19.87 -21.96 4.95
C ALA A 123 20.69 -20.74 4.50
N MET A 124 21.58 -20.21 5.36
CA MET A 124 22.58 -19.25 4.91
C MET A 124 23.65 -19.97 4.08
N PRO A 125 23.82 -19.69 2.77
CA PRO A 125 25.03 -20.09 2.08
C PRO A 125 26.22 -19.46 2.80
N LEU A 126 27.25 -20.27 3.07
CA LEU A 126 28.36 -19.93 3.97
C LEU A 126 28.91 -18.52 3.68
N VAL A 127 28.56 -17.56 4.54
CA VAL A 127 29.13 -16.21 4.48
C VAL A 127 30.62 -16.35 4.74
N HIS A 128 31.40 -16.25 3.67
CA HIS A 128 32.85 -16.38 3.67
C HIS A 128 33.43 -15.51 4.79
N LYS A 129 34.06 -16.15 5.80
CA LYS A 129 34.58 -15.47 6.99
C LYS A 129 35.50 -14.33 6.55
N ARG A 130 35.07 -13.08 6.78
CA ARG A 130 35.93 -11.93 6.53
C ARG A 130 37.15 -12.00 7.45
N THR A 131 38.28 -11.64 6.88
CA THR A 131 39.64 -11.64 7.44
C THR A 131 39.72 -11.07 8.87
N PRO A 132 40.57 -11.61 9.77
CA PRO A 132 40.74 -11.08 11.13
C PRO A 132 41.15 -9.59 11.15
N PRO A 133 40.89 -8.87 12.26
CA PRO A 133 41.13 -7.44 12.36
C PRO A 133 42.62 -7.12 12.20
N ILE A 134 42.91 -6.12 11.36
CA ILE A 134 44.26 -5.55 11.20
C ILE A 134 44.66 -4.93 12.54
N LYS A 135 45.70 -5.49 13.18
CA LYS A 135 46.37 -4.84 14.32
C LYS A 135 46.87 -3.48 13.86
N GLN A 136 46.51 -2.42 14.59
CA GLN A 136 47.05 -1.09 14.34
C GLN A 136 48.58 -1.13 14.44
N LEU A 137 49.24 -0.68 13.37
CA LEU A 137 50.70 -0.57 13.32
C LEU A 137 51.12 0.61 14.21
N PRO A 138 52.13 0.47 15.09
CA PRO A 138 52.60 1.59 15.89
C PRO A 138 53.16 2.70 15.00
N ALA A 139 52.91 3.95 15.38
CA ALA A 139 53.50 5.11 14.71
C ALA A 139 55.03 5.05 14.84
N VAL A 140 55.72 5.16 13.71
CA VAL A 140 57.17 5.35 13.65
C VAL A 140 57.47 6.80 14.07
N PRO A 141 58.46 7.04 14.95
CA PRO A 141 58.81 8.38 15.43
C PRO A 141 59.46 9.27 14.35
#